data_AF-A0A382TI58-F1
#
_entry.id   AF-A0A382TI58-F1
#
_cell.length_a   1.000
_cell.length_b   1.000
_cell.length_c   1.000
_cell.angle_alpha   90.00
_cell.angle_beta   90.00
_cell.angle_gamma   90.00
#
_symmetry.space_group_name_H-M   'P 1'
#
loop_
_entity.id
_entity.type
_entity.pdbx_description
1 polymer ?
#
loop_
_entity_poly.entity_id
_entity_poly.type
_entity_poly.pdbx_seq_one_letter_code
_entity_poly.pdbx_strand_id
1 'polypeptide(L)' 'RNLQSEIERIPGIGAIRRKALLKKFGSVTNIRRASREELQPVIGGKLADVLIKYFAKLAAKSS' A
#
# COMPACT_ATOMS: atom_id res chain seq x y z
N ARG A 1 14.62 8.19 -1.96
CA ARG A 1 13.48 7.85 -1.04
C ARG A 1 12.84 6.57 -1.55
N ASN A 2 12.94 5.46 -0.82
CA ASN A 2 12.43 4.17 -1.28
C ASN A 2 10.95 4.00 -0.91
N LEU A 3 10.07 3.80 -1.91
CA LEU A 3 8.63 3.60 -1.69
C LEU A 3 8.34 2.31 -0.89
N GLN A 4 9.25 1.34 -0.98
CA GLN A 4 9.16 0.09 -0.22
C GLN A 4 9.20 0.29 1.29
N SER A 5 10.02 1.22 1.79
CA SER A 5 10.10 1.48 3.23
C SER A 5 8.86 2.22 3.76
N GLU A 6 8.19 3.00 2.90
CA GLU A 6 7.00 3.77 3.27
C GLU A 6 5.79 2.87 3.52
N ILE A 7 5.66 1.76 2.79
CA ILE A 7 4.54 0.82 3.00
C ILE A 7 4.66 0.08 4.34
N GLU A 8 5.87 -0.10 4.87
CA GLU A 8 6.11 -0.74 6.18
C GLU A 8 5.73 0.17 7.34
N ARG A 9 5.77 1.48 7.12
CA ARG A 9 5.42 2.48 8.14
C ARG A 9 3.91 2.54 8.38
N ILE A 10 3.11 1.95 7.49
CA ILE A 10 1.66 1.92 7.65
C ILE A 10 1.34 0.95 8.81
N PRO A 11 0.74 1.45 9.91
CA PRO A 11 0.39 0.59 11.04
C PRO A 11 -0.58 -0.50 10.57
N GLY A 12 -0.21 -1.76 10.83
CA GLY A 12 -0.94 -2.92 10.35
C GLY A 12 -0.43 -3.51 9.03
N ILE A 13 0.49 -2.87 8.30
CA ILE A 13 1.15 -3.48 7.13
C ILE A 13 2.56 -3.94 7.50
N GLY A 14 2.61 -5.12 8.13
CA GLY A 14 3.86 -5.82 8.39
C GLY A 14 4.45 -6.50 7.15
N ALA A 15 5.60 -7.15 7.34
CA ALA A 15 6.32 -7.86 6.27
C ALA A 15 5.47 -8.91 5.53
N ILE A 16 4.54 -9.58 6.22
CA ILE A 16 3.64 -10.60 5.63
C ILE A 16 2.72 -9.98 4.58
N ARG A 17 1.98 -8.92 4.96
CA ARG A 17 1.05 -8.23 4.05
C ARG A 17 1.79 -7.56 2.91
N ARG A 18 2.99 -7.00 3.16
CA ARG A 18 3.84 -6.48 2.10
C ARG A 18 4.23 -7.56 1.10
N LYS A 19 4.70 -8.72 1.56
CA LYS A 19 5.03 -9.84 0.66
C LYS A 19 3.82 -10.28 -0.15
N ALA A 20 2.63 -10.36 0.45
CA ALA A 20 1.39 -10.70 -0.26
C ALA A 20 1.04 -9.67 -1.34
N LEU A 21 1.12 -8.37 -1.01
CA LEU A 21 0.91 -7.28 -1.94
C LEU A 21 1.96 -7.29 -3.06
N LEU A 22 3.25 -7.46 -2.75
CA LEU A 22 4.31 -7.56 -3.76
C LEU A 22 4.13 -8.79 -4.65
N LYS A 23 3.67 -9.92 -4.11
CA LYS A 23 3.37 -11.10 -4.92
C LYS A 23 2.21 -10.87 -5.89
N LYS A 24 1.19 -10.12 -5.49
CA LYS A 24 0.01 -9.83 -6.34
C LYS A 24 0.25 -8.69 -7.33
N PHE A 25 0.91 -7.61 -6.91
CA PHE A 25 1.07 -6.39 -7.69
C PHE A 25 2.47 -6.22 -8.31
N GLY A 26 3.47 -6.99 -7.87
CA GLY A 26 4.84 -6.96 -8.37
C GLY A 26 5.71 -5.82 -7.81
N SER A 27 5.14 -4.63 -7.59
CA SER A 27 5.87 -3.47 -7.10
C SER A 27 5.03 -2.56 -6.22
N VAL A 28 5.67 -1.75 -5.37
CA VAL A 28 4.97 -0.74 -4.54
C VAL A 28 4.31 0.35 -5.37
N THR A 29 4.86 0.67 -6.54
CA THR A 29 4.23 1.58 -7.50
C THR A 29 2.90 1.02 -8.00
N ASN A 30 2.83 -0.28 -8.27
CA ASN A 30 1.58 -0.95 -8.66
C ASN A 30 0.61 -1.06 -7.49
N ILE A 31 1.09 -1.34 -6.28
CA ILE A 31 0.28 -1.33 -5.05
C ILE A 31 -0.35 0.05 -4.84
N ARG A 32 0.40 1.13 -5.08
CA ARG A 32 -0.11 2.52 -5.00
C ARG A 32 -1.22 2.79 -6.02
N ARG A 33 -1.11 2.19 -7.21
CA ARG A 33 -2.10 2.33 -8.29
C ARG A 33 -3.27 1.36 -8.16
N ALA A 34 -3.20 0.41 -7.24
CA ALA A 34 -4.24 -0.58 -7.03
C ALA A 34 -5.50 0.06 -6.42
N SER A 35 -6.65 -0.38 -6.91
CA SER A 35 -7.96 0.03 -6.40
C SER A 35 -8.26 -0.62 -5.05
N ARG A 36 -9.20 -0.04 -4.30
CA ARG A 36 -9.68 -0.60 -3.02
C ARG A 36 -10.11 -2.06 -3.16
N GLU A 37 -10.80 -2.39 -4.25
CA GLU A 37 -11.31 -3.73 -4.56
C GLU A 37 -10.18 -4.75 -4.77
N GLU A 38 -9.05 -4.32 -5.34
CA GLU A 38 -7.87 -5.16 -5.53
C GLU A 38 -7.08 -5.36 -4.23
N LEU A 39 -7.07 -4.35 -3.36
CA LEU A 39 -6.39 -4.37 -2.07
C LEU A 39 -7.18 -5.10 -0.99
N GLN A 40 -8.51 -4.99 -1.01
CA GLN A 40 -9.43 -5.64 -0.06
C GLN A 40 -9.17 -7.13 0.18
N PRO A 41 -9.04 -7.98 -0.85
CA PRO A 41 -8.80 -9.41 -0.65
C PRO A 41 -7.40 -9.73 -0.12
N VAL A 42 -6.44 -8.78 -0.18
CA VAL A 42 -5.05 -9.02 0.25
C VAL A 42 -4.81 -8.54 1.69
N ILE A 43 -5.33 -7.37 2.04
CA ILE A 43 -5.08 -6.73 3.33
C ILE A 43 -6.35 -6.42 4.13
N GLY A 44 -7.53 -6.60 3.54
CA GLY A 44 -8.83 -6.24 4.13
C GLY A 44 -9.22 -4.80 3.83
N GLY A 45 -10.53 -4.52 3.91
CA GLY A 45 -11.09 -3.20 3.54
C GLY A 45 -10.54 -2.04 4.35
N LYS A 46 -10.45 -2.20 5.68
CA LYS A 46 -9.91 -1.17 6.56
C LYS A 46 -8.47 -0.78 6.18
N LEU A 47 -7.61 -1.75 5.90
CA LEU A 47 -6.22 -1.47 5.52
C LEU A 47 -6.10 -0.95 4.09
N ALA A 48 -6.95 -1.38 3.16
CA ALA A 48 -7.03 -0.82 1.82
C ALA A 48 -7.33 0.69 1.86
N ASP A 49 -8.33 1.09 2.66
CA ASP A 49 -8.68 2.50 2.86
C ASP A 49 -7.52 3.31 3.46
N VAL A 50 -6.84 2.78 4.49
CA VAL A 50 -5.68 3.43 5.12
C VAL A 50 -4.52 3.57 4.13
N LEU A 51 -4.25 2.52 3.34
CA LEU A 51 -3.15 2.50 2.37
C LEU A 51 -3.37 3.53 1.24
N ILE A 52 -4.59 3.59 0.68
CA ILE A 52 -4.95 4.57 -0.34
C ILE A 52 -4.79 6.00 0.20
N LYS A 53 -5.32 6.27 1.40
CA LYS A 53 -5.19 7.59 2.06
C LYS A 53 -3.73 7.97 2.32
N TYR A 54 -2.92 7.02 2.79
CA TYR A 54 -1.50 7.24 3.05
C TYR A 54 -0.76 7.65 1.77
N PHE A 55 -0.98 6.93 0.68
CA PHE A 55 -0.35 7.22 -0.60
C PHE A 55 -0.85 8.51 -1.24
N ALA A 56 -2.14 8.83 -1.12
CA ALA A 56 -2.70 10.11 -1.58
C ALA A 56 -2.03 11.29 -0.85
N LYS A 57 -1.84 11.18 0.47
CA LYS A 57 -1.14 12.20 1.28
C LYS A 57 0.34 12.32 0.91
N LEU A 58 1.01 11.22 0.58
CA LEU A 58 2.40 11.21 0.11
C LEU A 58 2.57 11.91 -1.25
N ALA A 59 1.64 11.66 -2.17
CA ALA A 59 1.64 12.30 -3.49
C ALA A 59 1.48 13.83 -3.33
N ALA A 60 0.56 14.27 -2.47
CA ALA A 60 0.35 15.69 -2.20
C ALA A 60 1.53 16.39 -1.51
N LYS A 61 2.36 15.66 -0.75
CA LYS A 61 3.52 16.21 -0.02
C LYS A 61 4.83 16.24 -0.84
N SER A 62 4.79 15.73 -2.08
CA SER A 62 5.97 15.65 -2.96
C SER A 62 5.95 16.68 -4.10
N SER A 63 4.89 17.51 -4.17
CA SER A 63 4.81 18.76 -4.94
C SER A 63 5.04 19.94 -4.01
#